data_AF-A0A9N9K7Q3-F1
#
_entry.id   AF-A0A9N9K7Q3-F1
#
_cell.length_a   1.000
_cell.length_b   1.000
_cell.length_c   1.000
_cell.angle_alpha   90.00
_cell.angle_beta   90.00
_cell.angle_gamma   90.00
#
_symmetry.space_group_name_H-M   'P 1'
#
loop_
_entity.id
_entity.type
_entity.pdbx_description
1 polymer ?
#
loop_
_entity_poly.entity_id
_entity_poly.type
_entity_poly.pdbx_seq_one_letter_code
_entity_poly.pdbx_strand_id
1 'polypeptide(L)'
;MNSSRRSLAQQQRRARKKEAQESELSRRGIVQQQRHLHEREAPGNEPSRRSIAQQQRRAREREICENEPGLRVIAQRDRRELERMENLADTPNKRSIAQQSRRENERSKRARIQENVRHYLGHMDSECSYCSALHWLDERLTVSSKTNPKFGKCCKQGKVILPTLLDPPLHLRRLFESQDEQSKEFRTNIH
;
A
#
# COMPACT_ATOMS: atom_id res chain seq x y z
N MET A 1 -64.23 50.74 8.11
CA MET A 1 -62.92 50.36 8.68
C MET A 1 -62.19 49.22 7.93
N ASN A 2 -62.46 48.96 6.63
CA ASN A 2 -61.86 47.83 5.88
C ASN A 2 -60.77 48.21 4.84
N SER A 3 -60.56 49.49 4.55
CA SER A 3 -59.54 49.93 3.56
C SER A 3 -58.12 49.96 4.13
N SER A 4 -57.94 50.11 5.44
CA SER A 4 -56.62 50.25 6.07
C SER A 4 -55.85 48.92 6.18
N ARG A 5 -56.55 47.79 6.37
CA ARG A 5 -55.92 46.47 6.52
C ARG A 5 -55.40 45.90 5.20
N ARG A 6 -56.06 46.22 4.07
CA ARG A 6 -55.59 45.84 2.72
C ARG A 6 -54.29 46.56 2.35
N SER A 7 -54.15 47.83 2.75
CA SER A 7 -52.93 48.62 2.55
C SER A 7 -51.72 48.04 3.31
N LEU A 8 -51.91 47.66 4.58
CA LEU A 8 -50.85 47.06 5.40
C LEU A 8 -50.37 45.71 4.85
N ALA A 9 -51.29 44.85 4.43
CA ALA A 9 -50.95 43.56 3.81
C ALA A 9 -50.18 43.73 2.50
N GLN A 10 -50.50 44.75 1.70
CA GLN A 10 -49.79 45.05 0.45
C GLN A 10 -48.39 45.63 0.72
N GLN A 11 -48.24 46.48 1.75
CA GLN A 11 -46.93 46.97 2.20
C GLN A 11 -46.04 45.83 2.73
N GLN A 12 -46.57 44.93 3.56
CA GLN A 12 -45.82 43.78 4.07
C GLN A 12 -45.34 42.84 2.96
N ARG A 13 -46.17 42.60 1.93
CA ARG A 13 -45.77 41.82 0.75
C ARG A 13 -44.64 42.50 -0.03
N ARG A 14 -44.69 43.83 -0.17
CA ARG A 14 -43.62 44.59 -0.83
C ARG A 14 -42.32 44.59 -0.02
N ALA A 15 -42.41 44.71 1.31
CA ALA A 15 -41.26 44.62 2.22
C ALA A 15 -40.58 43.25 2.13
N ARG A 16 -41.34 42.14 2.23
CA ARG A 16 -40.80 40.78 2.08
C ARG A 16 -40.14 40.52 0.72
N LYS A 17 -40.69 41.09 -0.36
CA LYS A 17 -40.07 41.00 -1.69
C LYS A 17 -38.75 41.77 -1.77
N LYS A 18 -38.67 42.96 -1.17
CA LYS A 18 -37.42 43.75 -1.11
C LYS A 18 -36.36 43.05 -0.28
N GLU A 19 -36.74 42.53 0.89
CA GLU A 19 -35.84 41.79 1.78
C GLU A 19 -35.32 40.50 1.12
N ALA A 20 -36.19 39.77 0.40
CA ALA A 20 -35.76 38.62 -0.39
C ALA A 20 -34.75 39.01 -1.49
N GLN A 21 -35.00 40.12 -2.20
CA GLN A 21 -34.11 40.62 -3.25
C GLN A 21 -32.76 41.12 -2.70
N GLU A 22 -32.75 41.79 -1.55
CA GLU A 22 -31.53 42.21 -0.84
C GLU A 22 -30.75 40.99 -0.31
N SER A 23 -31.43 39.96 0.19
CA SER A 23 -30.79 38.71 0.60
C SER A 23 -30.14 37.98 -0.57
N GLU A 24 -30.75 38.05 -1.76
CA GLU A 24 -30.21 37.43 -2.97
C GLU A 24 -29.00 38.21 -3.51
N LEU A 25 -29.04 39.54 -3.49
CA LEU A 25 -27.91 40.41 -3.83
C LEU A 25 -26.73 40.20 -2.88
N SER A 26 -26.99 40.07 -1.57
CA SER A 26 -25.97 39.75 -0.56
C SER A 26 -25.34 38.37 -0.81
N ARG A 27 -26.14 37.34 -1.10
CA ARG A 27 -25.64 36.00 -1.48
C ARG A 27 -24.79 36.04 -2.75
N ARG A 28 -25.21 36.79 -3.77
CA ARG A 28 -24.43 36.97 -5.02
C ARG A 28 -23.08 37.65 -4.75
N GLY A 29 -23.05 38.65 -3.87
CA GLY A 29 -21.82 39.31 -3.42
C GLY A 29 -20.85 38.36 -2.72
N ILE A 30 -21.36 37.50 -1.83
CA ILE A 30 -20.54 36.49 -1.13
C ILE A 30 -19.93 35.49 -2.14
N VAL A 31 -20.72 35.01 -3.10
CA VAL A 31 -20.24 34.07 -4.12
C VAL A 31 -19.19 34.71 -5.05
N GLN A 32 -19.37 35.97 -5.43
CA GLN A 32 -18.36 36.72 -6.20
C GLN A 32 -17.07 36.93 -5.40
N GLN A 33 -17.17 37.27 -4.11
CA GLN A 33 -16.00 37.44 -3.25
C GLN A 33 -15.24 36.13 -3.06
N GLN A 34 -15.95 35.00 -2.88
CA GLN A 34 -15.33 33.66 -2.79
C GLN A 34 -14.65 33.24 -4.08
N ARG A 35 -15.25 33.53 -5.24
CA ARG A 35 -14.62 33.28 -6.55
C ARG A 35 -13.33 34.08 -6.71
N HIS A 36 -13.33 35.35 -6.30
CA HIS A 36 -12.15 36.20 -6.34
C HIS A 36 -11.03 35.74 -5.41
N LEU A 37 -11.36 35.14 -4.26
CA LEU A 37 -10.37 34.50 -3.37
C LEU A 37 -9.77 33.25 -4.01
N HIS A 38 -10.58 32.42 -4.66
CA HIS A 38 -10.11 31.21 -5.32
C HIS A 38 -9.28 31.49 -6.59
N GLU A 39 -9.61 32.55 -7.35
CA GLU A 39 -8.81 32.99 -8.51
C GLU A 39 -7.45 33.61 -8.12
N ARG A 40 -7.28 34.08 -6.87
CA ARG A 40 -5.97 34.54 -6.36
C ARG A 40 -5.05 33.38 -5.94
N GLU A 41 -5.58 32.18 -5.77
CA GLU A 41 -4.80 30.95 -5.52
C GLU A 41 -4.36 30.37 -6.87
N ALA A 42 -3.25 30.90 -7.43
CA ALA A 42 -2.71 30.45 -8.71
C ALA A 42 -2.38 28.94 -8.70
N PRO A 43 -2.78 28.16 -9.73
CA PRO A 43 -2.54 26.71 -9.79
C PRO A 43 -1.10 26.43 -10.27
N GLY A 44 -0.12 26.72 -9.41
CA GLY A 44 1.30 26.62 -9.78
C GLY A 44 2.20 25.91 -8.77
N ASN A 45 1.73 25.55 -7.58
CA ASN A 45 2.61 24.96 -6.57
C ASN A 45 1.90 24.08 -5.53
N GLU A 46 0.91 23.28 -5.95
CA GLU A 46 0.35 22.28 -5.04
C GLU A 46 1.41 21.20 -4.74
N PRO A 47 1.84 21.04 -3.48
CA PRO A 47 2.82 20.03 -3.13
C PRO A 47 2.23 18.64 -3.42
N SER A 48 2.96 17.86 -4.22
CA SER A 48 2.59 16.47 -4.54
C SER A 48 2.18 15.70 -3.28
N ARG A 49 1.18 14.80 -3.38
CA ARG A 49 0.78 13.91 -2.27
C ARG A 49 1.97 13.22 -1.60
N ARG A 50 3.03 12.94 -2.35
CA ARG A 50 4.29 12.36 -1.84
C ARG A 50 5.07 13.35 -0.96
N SER A 51 5.12 14.62 -1.35
CA SER A 51 5.72 15.71 -0.57
C SER A 51 4.95 15.94 0.74
N ILE A 52 3.62 15.97 0.67
CA ILE A 52 2.75 16.11 1.85
C ILE A 52 2.99 14.96 2.84
N ALA A 53 3.00 13.71 2.36
CA ALA A 53 3.27 12.55 3.22
C ALA A 53 4.69 12.57 3.84
N GLN A 54 5.68 13.11 3.11
CA GLN A 54 7.04 13.26 3.62
C GLN A 54 7.16 14.37 4.66
N GLN A 55 6.45 15.50 4.47
CA GLN A 55 6.38 16.58 5.44
C GLN A 55 5.71 16.13 6.74
N GLN A 56 4.61 15.37 6.65
CA GLN A 56 3.89 14.83 7.80
C GLN A 56 4.75 13.85 8.62
N ARG A 57 5.54 12.98 7.97
CA ARG A 57 6.49 12.11 8.68
C ARG A 57 7.55 12.90 9.45
N ARG A 58 8.17 13.89 8.80
CA ARG A 58 9.18 14.76 9.43
C ARG A 58 8.62 15.63 10.55
N ALA A 59 7.32 15.94 10.54
CA ALA A 59 6.66 16.65 11.63
C ALA A 59 6.50 15.73 12.85
N ARG A 60 6.02 14.49 12.64
CA ARG A 60 5.89 13.48 13.72
C ARG A 60 7.22 13.11 14.35
N GLU A 61 8.27 12.95 13.54
CA GLU A 61 9.63 12.70 14.04
C GLU A 61 10.17 13.85 14.91
N ARG A 62 9.78 15.09 14.60
CA ARG A 62 10.16 16.27 15.40
C ARG A 62 9.42 16.33 16.72
N GLU A 63 8.12 16.05 16.74
CA GLU A 63 7.33 15.95 17.97
C GLU A 63 7.86 14.87 18.91
N ILE A 64 8.31 13.73 18.37
CA ILE A 64 8.94 12.65 19.15
C ILE A 64 10.26 13.12 19.81
N CYS A 65 11.08 13.92 19.11
CA CYS A 65 12.33 14.45 19.66
C CYS A 65 12.13 15.58 20.69
N GLU A 66 10.98 16.26 20.67
CA GLU A 66 10.66 17.32 21.65
C GLU A 66 10.16 16.76 22.98
N ASN A 67 9.44 15.64 22.96
CA ASN A 67 8.77 15.09 24.15
C ASN A 67 9.61 14.07 24.96
N GLU A 68 10.72 13.55 24.43
CA GLU A 68 11.58 12.54 25.09
C GLU A 68 13.05 13.00 25.16
N PRO A 69 13.51 13.62 26.26
CA PRO A 69 14.83 14.26 26.35
C PRO A 69 16.02 13.30 26.23
N GLY A 70 15.84 12.00 26.52
CA GLY A 70 16.88 10.97 26.37
C GLY A 70 17.28 10.71 24.92
N LEU A 71 16.37 10.94 23.96
CA LEU A 71 16.62 10.80 22.52
C LEU A 71 17.29 12.05 21.91
N ARG A 72 17.34 13.18 22.63
CA ARG A 72 17.96 14.44 22.16
C ARG A 72 19.48 14.35 22.01
N VAL A 73 20.15 13.57 22.88
CA VAL A 73 21.60 13.34 22.81
C VAL A 73 21.96 12.41 21.65
N ILE A 74 21.14 11.40 21.39
CA ILE A 74 21.28 10.47 20.25
C ILE A 74 21.08 11.26 18.94
N ALA A 75 20.03 12.08 18.85
CA ALA A 75 19.75 12.91 17.68
C ALA A 75 20.84 13.96 17.37
N GLN A 76 21.54 14.51 18.37
CA GLN A 76 22.67 15.43 18.16
C GLN A 76 23.93 14.70 17.69
N ARG A 77 24.18 13.50 18.21
CA ARG A 77 25.30 12.65 17.81
C ARG A 77 25.10 12.15 16.38
N ASP A 78 23.88 11.74 16.04
CA ASP A 78 23.46 11.36 14.68
C ASP A 78 23.56 12.53 13.70
N ARG A 79 23.25 13.77 14.11
CA ARG A 79 23.41 14.96 13.26
C ARG A 79 24.88 15.21 12.89
N ARG A 80 25.80 15.12 13.86
CA ARG A 80 27.24 15.28 13.61
C ARG A 80 27.80 14.16 12.74
N GLU A 81 27.26 12.96 12.85
CA GLU A 81 27.65 11.80 12.04
C GLU A 81 27.11 11.90 10.61
N LEU A 82 25.86 12.35 10.43
CA LEU A 82 25.27 12.70 9.13
C LEU A 82 26.03 13.83 8.44
N GLU A 83 26.38 14.91 9.15
CA GLU A 83 27.21 16.01 8.62
C GLU A 83 28.63 15.52 8.27
N ARG A 84 29.22 14.62 9.06
CA ARG A 84 30.53 14.02 8.75
C ARG A 84 30.44 13.10 7.52
N MET A 85 29.36 12.34 7.36
CA MET A 85 29.09 11.52 6.17
C MET A 85 28.78 12.37 4.92
N GLU A 86 28.13 13.52 5.08
CA GLU A 86 27.84 14.47 4.01
C GLU A 86 29.12 15.17 3.51
N ASN A 87 30.06 15.48 4.41
CA ASN A 87 31.37 16.04 4.05
C ASN A 87 32.33 15.01 3.39
N LEU A 88 32.17 13.70 3.64
CA LEU A 88 32.81 12.66 2.81
C LEU A 88 32.12 12.48 1.45
N ALA A 89 30.91 13.00 1.28
CA ALA A 89 30.15 12.88 0.05
C ALA A 89 30.63 13.86 -1.04
N ASP A 90 31.48 14.85 -0.79
CA ASP A 90 31.97 15.80 -1.81
C ASP A 90 33.09 15.26 -2.72
N THR A 91 33.03 13.97 -3.04
CA THR A 91 33.84 13.41 -4.13
C THR A 91 33.19 13.73 -5.48
N PRO A 92 33.94 14.16 -6.52
CA PRO A 92 33.37 14.75 -7.75
C PRO A 92 32.60 13.76 -8.64
N ASN A 93 32.37 12.53 -8.18
CA ASN A 93 32.03 11.41 -9.05
C ASN A 93 30.82 10.58 -8.58
N LYS A 94 29.87 11.19 -7.86
CA LYS A 94 28.63 10.51 -7.40
C LYS A 94 27.87 9.83 -8.55
N ARG A 95 27.78 10.48 -9.70
CA ARG A 95 27.08 9.94 -10.87
C ARG A 95 27.80 8.75 -11.49
N SER A 96 29.14 8.80 -11.60
CA SER A 96 29.88 7.66 -12.16
C SER A 96 29.93 6.48 -11.20
N ILE A 97 30.12 6.71 -9.89
CA ILE A 97 30.16 5.66 -8.87
C ILE A 97 28.79 4.97 -8.79
N ALA A 98 27.70 5.74 -8.80
CA ALA A 98 26.35 5.18 -8.84
C ALA A 98 26.06 4.43 -10.16
N GLN A 99 26.55 4.92 -11.30
CA GLN A 99 26.43 4.23 -12.59
C GLN A 99 27.26 2.94 -12.64
N GLN A 100 28.46 2.95 -12.08
CA GLN A 100 29.37 1.81 -12.01
C GLN A 100 28.82 0.74 -11.06
N SER A 101 28.37 1.14 -9.87
CA SER A 101 27.69 0.24 -8.94
C SER A 101 26.40 -0.35 -9.53
N ARG A 102 25.61 0.43 -10.29
CA ARG A 102 24.45 -0.10 -11.03
C ARG A 102 24.85 -1.14 -12.05
N ARG A 103 25.90 -0.90 -12.85
CA ARG A 103 26.41 -1.85 -13.85
C ARG A 103 26.95 -3.12 -13.21
N GLU A 104 27.67 -3.01 -12.10
CA GLU A 104 28.17 -4.15 -11.33
C GLU A 104 27.03 -4.97 -10.73
N ASN A 105 26.04 -4.31 -10.11
CA ASN A 105 24.87 -4.97 -9.55
C ASN A 105 24.01 -5.62 -10.65
N GLU A 106 23.92 -5.01 -11.84
CA GLU A 106 23.25 -5.59 -13.00
C GLU A 106 24.02 -6.80 -13.56
N ARG A 107 25.35 -6.75 -13.59
CA ARG A 107 26.21 -7.89 -13.96
C ARG A 107 26.06 -9.04 -12.96
N SER A 108 26.07 -8.75 -11.65
CA SER A 108 25.83 -9.73 -10.59
C SER A 108 24.42 -10.31 -10.64
N LYS A 109 23.39 -9.49 -10.93
CA LYS A 109 22.02 -9.97 -11.15
C LYS A 109 21.93 -10.89 -12.37
N ARG A 110 22.55 -10.52 -13.51
CA ARG A 110 22.57 -11.34 -14.72
C ARG A 110 23.29 -12.67 -14.50
N ALA A 111 24.44 -12.66 -13.80
CA ALA A 111 25.14 -13.89 -13.41
C ALA A 111 24.27 -14.78 -12.50
N ARG A 112 23.51 -14.19 -11.59
CA ARG A 112 22.61 -14.92 -10.68
C ARG A 112 21.34 -15.47 -11.36
N ILE A 113 20.91 -14.86 -12.47
CA ILE A 113 19.77 -15.31 -13.28
C ILE A 113 20.18 -16.44 -14.24
N GLN A 114 21.49 -16.63 -14.49
CA GLN A 114 22.00 -17.52 -15.53
C GLN A 114 21.97 -19.02 -15.17
N GLU A 115 21.72 -19.37 -13.90
CA GLU A 115 21.43 -20.75 -13.51
C GLU A 115 19.93 -20.90 -13.24
N ASN A 116 19.14 -21.06 -14.31
CA ASN A 116 17.80 -21.65 -14.20
C ASN A 116 17.94 -23.19 -14.03
N VAL A 117 18.81 -23.60 -13.11
CA VAL A 117 19.00 -24.99 -12.74
C VAL A 117 17.76 -25.38 -11.98
N ARG A 118 16.94 -26.25 -12.55
CA ARG A 118 15.80 -26.83 -11.84
C ARG A 118 16.32 -27.47 -10.55
N HIS A 119 16.05 -26.84 -9.42
CA HIS A 119 16.42 -27.39 -8.13
C HIS A 119 15.55 -28.62 -7.86
N TYR A 120 16.18 -29.79 -7.77
CA TYR A 120 15.50 -31.01 -7.35
C TYR A 120 15.54 -31.11 -5.82
N LEU A 121 14.39 -30.93 -5.18
CA LEU A 121 14.23 -30.99 -3.72
C LEU A 121 13.77 -32.39 -3.22
N GLY A 122 13.80 -33.39 -4.10
CA GLY A 122 13.24 -34.71 -3.81
C GLY A 122 11.71 -34.77 -3.91
N HIS A 123 11.14 -35.81 -3.31
CA HIS A 123 9.69 -36.01 -3.25
C HIS A 123 9.06 -35.11 -2.18
N MET A 124 7.79 -34.77 -2.40
CA MET A 124 6.96 -34.03 -1.45
C MET A 124 6.21 -35.02 -0.55
N ASP A 125 6.94 -35.68 0.35
CA ASP A 125 6.46 -36.79 1.18
C ASP A 125 6.43 -36.48 2.68
N SER A 126 6.96 -35.33 3.09
CA SER A 126 7.07 -34.97 4.50
C SER A 126 5.74 -34.41 5.01
N GLU A 127 5.06 -35.17 5.87
CA GLU A 127 3.74 -34.82 6.38
C GLU A 127 3.80 -33.81 7.54
N CYS A 128 2.91 -32.81 7.51
CA CYS A 128 2.69 -31.91 8.63
C CYS A 128 1.85 -32.57 9.73
N SER A 129 2.40 -32.67 10.95
CA SER A 129 1.76 -33.29 12.11
C SER A 129 0.42 -32.67 12.57
N TYR A 130 0.07 -31.47 12.09
CA TYR A 130 -1.16 -30.78 12.50
C TYR A 130 -2.29 -30.85 11.47
N CYS A 131 -1.97 -30.94 10.18
CA CYS A 131 -2.97 -30.83 9.10
C CYS A 131 -2.79 -31.85 7.98
N SER A 132 -1.82 -32.76 8.11
CA SER A 132 -1.51 -33.81 7.14
C SER A 132 -1.15 -33.33 5.73
N ALA A 133 -0.88 -32.03 5.57
CA ALA A 133 -0.36 -31.50 4.32
C ALA A 133 1.05 -32.04 4.05
N LEU A 134 1.29 -32.47 2.81
CA LEU A 134 2.59 -32.93 2.33
C LEU A 134 3.48 -31.75 1.94
N HIS A 135 4.76 -31.85 2.28
CA HIS A 135 5.78 -30.83 2.03
C HIS A 135 7.09 -31.47 1.54
N TRP A 136 7.96 -30.66 0.92
CA TRP A 136 9.38 -31.02 0.81
C TRP A 136 10.07 -30.80 2.15
N LEU A 137 11.02 -31.67 2.50
CA LEU A 137 11.74 -31.59 3.77
C LEU A 137 12.50 -30.25 3.92
N ASP A 138 12.96 -29.66 2.81
CA ASP A 138 13.62 -28.35 2.78
C ASP A 138 12.70 -27.17 3.11
N GLU A 139 11.37 -27.34 3.05
CA GLU A 139 10.42 -26.29 3.45
C GLU A 139 10.22 -26.19 4.96
N ARG A 140 10.79 -27.14 5.69
CA ARG A 140 10.75 -27.17 7.14
C ARG A 140 11.32 -25.88 7.74
N LEU A 141 10.75 -25.45 8.86
CA LEU A 141 11.28 -24.34 9.66
C LEU A 141 12.70 -24.65 10.12
N THR A 142 13.63 -23.72 9.91
CA THR A 142 15.06 -23.86 10.27
C THR A 142 15.28 -24.34 11.71
N VAL A 143 14.41 -23.92 12.64
CA VAL A 143 14.44 -24.26 14.07
C VAL A 143 14.02 -25.70 14.43
N SER A 144 13.41 -26.44 13.51
CA SER A 144 13.01 -27.83 13.77
C SER A 144 14.11 -28.83 13.38
N SER A 145 13.89 -30.13 13.56
CA SER A 145 14.83 -31.17 13.15
C SER A 145 14.36 -31.86 11.87
N LYS A 146 15.27 -32.52 11.14
CA LYS A 146 14.89 -33.36 9.99
C LYS A 146 14.03 -34.56 10.42
N THR A 147 14.21 -35.04 11.65
CA THR A 147 13.46 -36.16 12.23
C THR A 147 12.05 -35.78 12.69
N ASN A 148 11.83 -34.53 13.06
CA ASN A 148 10.53 -34.00 13.45
C ASN A 148 10.30 -32.65 12.76
N PRO A 149 9.94 -32.69 11.46
CA PRO A 149 9.81 -31.50 10.66
C PRO A 149 8.60 -30.67 11.07
N LYS A 150 8.81 -29.36 11.30
CA LYS A 150 7.72 -28.41 11.52
C LYS A 150 7.58 -27.50 10.32
N PHE A 151 6.34 -27.26 9.90
CA PHE A 151 6.01 -26.44 8.73
C PHE A 151 5.22 -25.19 9.13
N GLY A 152 5.55 -24.06 8.52
CA GLY A 152 4.90 -22.77 8.79
C GLY A 152 3.88 -22.36 7.72
N LYS A 153 3.94 -22.94 6.52
CA LYS A 153 3.19 -22.47 5.35
C LYS A 153 1.77 -23.01 5.25
N CYS A 154 1.49 -24.20 5.79
CA CYS A 154 0.18 -24.84 5.74
C CYS A 154 -0.78 -24.31 6.82
N CYS A 155 -0.70 -24.84 8.04
CA CYS A 155 -1.59 -24.51 9.17
C CYS A 155 -0.97 -23.54 10.19
N LYS A 156 0.20 -22.96 9.88
CA LYS A 156 1.01 -22.15 10.80
C LYS A 156 1.25 -22.85 12.15
N GLN A 157 1.66 -24.11 12.12
CA GLN A 157 1.89 -24.95 13.31
C GLN A 157 0.61 -25.15 14.15
N GLY A 158 -0.52 -25.44 13.49
CA GLY A 158 -1.81 -25.70 14.13
C GLY A 158 -2.60 -24.45 14.57
N LYS A 159 -2.10 -23.25 14.28
CA LYS A 159 -2.79 -21.99 14.60
C LYS A 159 -4.01 -21.73 13.72
N VAL A 160 -4.07 -22.36 12.55
CA VAL A 160 -5.18 -22.23 11.60
C VAL A 160 -5.72 -23.61 11.31
N ILE A 161 -7.03 -23.79 11.50
CA ILE A 161 -7.77 -24.97 11.04
C ILE A 161 -8.13 -24.71 9.58
N LEU A 162 -7.53 -25.47 8.67
CA LEU A 162 -7.88 -25.40 7.26
C LEU A 162 -9.14 -26.24 7.02
N PRO A 163 -10.17 -25.70 6.36
CA PRO A 163 -11.33 -26.50 5.98
C PRO A 163 -10.90 -27.58 4.98
N THR A 164 -11.57 -28.72 5.04
CA THR A 164 -11.39 -29.79 4.06
C THR A 164 -11.75 -29.26 2.67
N LEU A 165 -10.93 -29.60 1.68
CA LEU A 165 -11.20 -29.23 0.29
C LEU A 165 -12.52 -29.87 -0.15
N LEU A 166 -13.38 -29.06 -0.77
CA LEU A 166 -14.58 -29.57 -1.42
C LEU A 166 -14.19 -30.43 -2.61
N ASP A 167 -14.95 -31.49 -2.84
CA ASP A 167 -14.76 -32.33 -4.02
C ASP A 167 -14.91 -31.48 -5.29
N PRO A 168 -14.05 -31.71 -6.29
CA PRO A 168 -14.17 -31.00 -7.56
C PRO A 168 -15.50 -31.36 -8.24
N PRO A 169 -16.09 -30.43 -9.01
CA PRO A 169 -17.25 -30.70 -9.85
C PRO A 169 -17.06 -31.99 -10.67
N LEU A 170 -18.12 -32.80 -10.79
CA LEU A 170 -18.07 -34.13 -11.41
C LEU A 170 -17.41 -34.14 -12.79
N HIS A 171 -17.64 -33.11 -13.59
CA HIS A 171 -17.04 -33.00 -14.91
C HIS A 171 -15.50 -32.90 -14.83
N LEU A 172 -14.99 -32.02 -13.97
CA LEU A 172 -13.55 -31.90 -13.74
C LEU A 172 -12.98 -33.20 -13.17
N ARG A 173 -13.65 -33.77 -12.18
CA ARG A 173 -13.23 -35.06 -11.60
C ARG A 173 -13.09 -36.16 -12.66
N ARG A 174 -14.06 -36.27 -13.58
CA ARG A 174 -14.02 -37.22 -14.69
C ARG A 174 -12.82 -37.00 -15.60
N LEU A 175 -12.53 -35.74 -15.97
CA LEU A 175 -11.38 -35.42 -16.83
C LEU A 175 -10.04 -35.86 -16.21
N PHE A 176 -9.90 -35.82 -14.89
CA PHE A 176 -8.68 -36.24 -14.20
C PHE A 176 -8.62 -37.74 -13.86
N GLU A 177 -9.76 -38.37 -13.54
CA GLU A 177 -9.80 -39.74 -13.00
C GLU A 177 -10.24 -40.80 -14.02
N SER A 178 -11.07 -40.45 -15.01
CA SER A 178 -11.65 -41.42 -15.94
C SER A 178 -10.62 -42.00 -16.92
N GLN A 179 -10.99 -43.10 -17.55
CA GLN A 179 -10.22 -43.79 -18.60
C GLN A 179 -10.77 -43.54 -20.01
N ASP A 180 -11.72 -42.62 -20.14
CA ASP A 180 -12.25 -42.20 -21.44
C ASP A 180 -11.18 -41.49 -22.27
N GLU A 181 -11.28 -41.58 -23.59
CA GLU A 181 -10.34 -40.94 -24.52
C GLU A 181 -10.21 -39.44 -24.28
N GLN A 182 -11.32 -38.75 -24.01
CA GLN A 182 -11.30 -37.32 -23.66
C GLN A 182 -10.48 -37.02 -22.40
N SER A 183 -10.51 -37.91 -21.40
CA SER A 183 -9.79 -37.72 -20.12
C SER A 183 -8.30 -38.03 -20.28
N LYS A 184 -7.95 -39.00 -21.13
CA LYS A 184 -6.54 -39.25 -21.52
C LYS A 184 -5.95 -38.10 -22.31
N GLU A 185 -6.69 -37.60 -23.30
CA GLU A 185 -6.30 -36.46 -24.11
C GLU A 185 -6.12 -35.22 -23.23
N PHE A 186 -7.08 -34.95 -22.33
CA PHE A 186 -6.97 -33.84 -21.39
C PHE A 186 -5.69 -33.93 -20.55
N ARG A 187 -5.42 -35.07 -19.90
CA ARG A 187 -4.21 -35.27 -19.07
C ARG A 187 -2.90 -35.16 -19.85
N THR A 188 -2.89 -35.55 -21.11
CA THR A 188 -1.71 -35.47 -21.98
C THR A 188 -1.42 -34.03 -22.43
N ASN A 189 -2.42 -33.16 -22.49
CA ASN A 189 -2.27 -31.79 -23.00
C ASN A 189 -2.13 -30.71 -21.92
N ILE A 190 -2.30 -31.05 -20.63
CA ILE A 190 -2.12 -30.10 -19.52
C ILE A 190 -0.67 -30.18 -18.98
N HIS A 191 0.25 -29.47 -19.64
CA HIS A 191 1.66 -29.37 -19.24
C HIS A 191 2.09 -27.95 -18.91
#